data_AF-A0A846CGW3-F1
#
_entry.id   AF-A0A846CGW3-F1
#
_cell.length_a   1.000
_cell.length_b   1.000
_cell.length_c   1.000
_cell.angle_alpha   90.00
_cell.angle_beta   90.00
_cell.angle_gamma   90.00
#
_symmetry.space_group_name_H-M   'P 1'
#
loop_
_entity.id
_entity.type
_entity.pdbx_description
1 polymer ?
#
loop_
_entity_poly.entity_id
_entity_poly.type
_entity_poly.pdbx_seq_one_letter_code
_entity_poly.pdbx_strand_id
1 'polypeptide(L)'
;MTQTSVEKNTAIKRISETIDQVMERENIYQELDKNKLIQSFSTLLDQVSPQMVISLDDERLIKKVRGVMSIELLSTIFDDFTPEQIKTFNAVVEGK
;
A
#
# COMPACT_ATOMS: atom_id res chain seq x y z
N MET A 1 7.45 7.37 -25.94
CA MET A 1 7.31 7.34 -24.46
C MET A 1 7.67 8.72 -23.94
N THR A 2 6.88 9.30 -23.04
CA THR A 2 7.16 10.62 -22.43
C THR A 2 8.03 10.45 -21.18
N GLN A 3 8.81 11.47 -20.81
CA GLN A 3 9.67 11.48 -19.61
C GLN A 3 8.90 11.06 -18.34
N THR A 4 7.66 11.55 -18.17
CA THR A 4 6.77 11.21 -17.06
C THR A 4 6.43 9.72 -16.98
N SER A 5 6.32 9.02 -18.12
CA SER A 5 6.06 7.57 -18.15
C SER A 5 7.27 6.75 -17.70
N VAL A 6 8.49 7.21 -18.02
CA VAL A 6 9.73 6.55 -17.60
C VAL A 6 9.93 6.67 -16.08
N GLU A 7 9.68 7.86 -15.53
CA GLU A 7 9.76 8.11 -14.08
C GLU A 7 8.74 7.27 -13.31
N LYS A 8 7.48 7.20 -13.79
CA LYS A 8 6.45 6.35 -13.18
C LYS A 8 6.86 4.88 -13.14
N ASN A 9 7.36 4.34 -14.25
CA ASN A 9 7.82 2.94 -14.30
C ASN A 9 9.00 2.68 -13.36
N THR A 10 9.92 3.64 -13.24
CA THR A 10 11.06 3.54 -12.33
C THR A 10 10.62 3.54 -10.87
N ALA A 11 9.69 4.44 -10.50
CA ALA A 11 9.10 4.48 -9.17
C ALA A 11 8.34 3.19 -8.84
N ILE A 12 7.54 2.66 -9.77
CA ILE A 12 6.81 1.40 -9.59
C ILE A 12 7.75 0.21 -9.40
N LYS A 13 8.83 0.14 -10.19
CA LYS A 13 9.82 -0.92 -10.01
C LYS A 13 10.42 -0.88 -8.60
N ARG A 14 10.84 0.30 -8.15
CA ARG A 14 11.42 0.49 -6.80
C ARG A 14 10.42 0.14 -5.70
N ILE A 15 9.15 0.52 -5.85
CA ILE A 15 8.08 0.15 -4.92
C ILE A 15 7.87 -1.36 -4.89
N SER A 16 7.80 -2.02 -6.06
CA SER A 16 7.62 -3.47 -6.14
C SER A 16 8.73 -4.22 -5.40
N GLU A 17 9.98 -3.82 -5.60
CA GLU A 17 11.13 -4.40 -4.88
C GLU A 17 11.02 -4.17 -3.36
N THR A 18 10.52 -3.01 -2.94
CA THR A 18 10.29 -2.70 -1.52
C THR A 18 9.15 -3.54 -0.93
N ILE A 19 8.08 -3.76 -1.68
CA ILE A 19 6.97 -4.64 -1.27
C ILE A 19 7.49 -6.05 -1.02
N ASP A 20 8.31 -6.59 -1.93
CA ASP A 20 8.91 -7.91 -1.77
C ASP A 20 9.73 -8.00 -0.47
N GLN A 21 10.60 -7.01 -0.23
CA GLN A 21 11.40 -6.97 1.00
C GLN A 21 10.56 -6.90 2.27
N VAL A 22 9.44 -6.17 2.24
CA VAL A 22 8.53 -6.06 3.40
C VAL A 22 7.77 -7.38 3.61
N MET A 23 7.23 -7.98 2.55
CA MET A 23 6.48 -9.25 2.64
C MET A 23 7.38 -10.42 3.07
N GLU A 24 8.64 -10.45 2.64
CA GLU A 24 9.62 -11.45 3.07
C GLU A 24 9.97 -11.34 4.57
N ARG A 25 10.00 -10.12 5.12
CA ARG A 25 10.39 -9.86 6.50
C ARG A 25 9.22 -9.91 7.49
N GLU A 26 8.02 -9.56 7.04
CA GLU A 26 6.86 -9.35 7.90
C GLU A 26 5.70 -10.26 7.49
N ASN A 27 5.54 -11.34 8.25
CA ASN A 27 4.54 -12.38 8.00
C ASN A 27 3.09 -11.83 7.89
N ILE A 28 2.79 -10.74 8.59
CA ILE A 28 1.47 -10.10 8.61
C ILE A 28 0.99 -9.63 7.23
N TYR A 29 1.89 -9.47 6.26
CA TYR A 29 1.55 -9.00 4.93
C TYR A 29 1.53 -10.11 3.88
N GLN A 30 1.84 -11.36 4.23
CA GLN A 30 1.95 -12.46 3.25
C GLN A 30 0.65 -12.76 2.51
N GLU A 31 -0.50 -12.49 3.15
CA GLU A 31 -1.82 -12.73 2.57
C GLU A 31 -2.28 -11.61 1.62
N LEU A 32 -1.53 -10.51 1.54
CA LEU A 32 -1.84 -9.40 0.63
C LEU A 32 -1.54 -9.75 -0.83
N ASP A 33 -2.42 -9.35 -1.73
CA ASP A 33 -2.20 -9.45 -3.16
C ASP A 33 -1.23 -8.35 -3.63
N LYS A 34 0.00 -8.76 -3.96
CA LYS A 34 1.03 -7.86 -4.50
C LYS A 34 0.58 -7.10 -5.75
N ASN A 35 -0.20 -7.72 -6.63
CA ASN A 35 -0.66 -7.05 -7.85
C ASN A 35 -1.65 -5.93 -7.50
N LYS A 36 -2.54 -6.15 -6.53
CA LYS A 36 -3.42 -5.08 -6.00
C LYS A 36 -2.59 -3.96 -5.37
N LEU A 37 -1.58 -4.29 -4.57
CA LEU A 37 -0.69 -3.29 -3.98
C LEU A 37 -0.01 -2.43 -5.07
N ILE A 38 0.56 -3.05 -6.10
CA ILE A 38 1.20 -2.33 -7.22
C ILE A 38 0.18 -1.43 -7.93
N GLN A 39 -1.06 -1.90 -8.14
CA GLN A 39 -2.13 -1.07 -8.72
C GLN A 39 -2.45 0.14 -7.82
N SER A 40 -2.63 -0.06 -6.52
CA SER A 40 -2.86 1.01 -5.55
C SER A 40 -1.73 2.05 -5.59
N PHE A 41 -0.47 1.62 -5.62
CA PHE A 41 0.67 2.52 -5.79
C PHE A 41 0.70 3.23 -7.15
N SER A 42 0.34 2.54 -8.23
CA SER A 42 0.23 3.13 -9.56
C SER A 42 -0.80 4.25 -9.61
N THR A 43 -1.94 4.06 -8.95
CA THR A 43 -2.98 5.08 -8.79
C THR A 43 -2.51 6.23 -7.90
N LEU A 44 -1.81 5.95 -6.79
CA LEU A 44 -1.23 7.01 -5.96
C LEU A 44 -0.20 7.85 -6.73
N LEU A 45 0.61 7.23 -7.57
CA LEU A 45 1.58 7.92 -8.45
C LEU A 45 0.93 8.74 -9.57
N ASP A 46 -0.37 8.57 -9.84
CA ASP A 46 -1.11 9.51 -10.70
C ASP A 46 -1.46 10.81 -9.95
N GLN A 47 -1.41 10.80 -8.61
CA GLN A 47 -1.74 11.93 -7.74
C GLN A 47 -0.50 12.60 -7.14
N VAL A 48 0.62 11.89 -7.07
CA VAL A 48 1.89 12.40 -6.52
C VAL A 48 3.02 12.26 -7.53
N SER A 49 4.07 13.08 -7.40
CA SER A 49 5.22 13.00 -8.31
C SER A 49 5.99 11.68 -8.14
N PRO A 50 6.20 10.89 -9.23
CA PRO A 50 7.06 9.71 -9.19
C PRO A 50 8.49 10.02 -8.73
N GLN A 51 8.99 11.23 -9.01
CA GLN A 51 10.31 11.67 -8.59
C GLN A 51 10.44 11.76 -7.05
N MET A 52 9.34 12.04 -6.35
CA MET A 52 9.31 11.98 -4.89
C MET A 52 9.66 10.57 -4.41
N VAL A 53 9.04 9.54 -4.98
CA VAL A 53 9.33 8.14 -4.64
C VAL A 53 10.75 7.76 -5.00
N ILE A 54 11.27 8.20 -6.15
CA ILE A 54 12.64 7.90 -6.60
C ILE A 54 13.69 8.53 -5.67
N SER A 55 13.41 9.72 -5.13
CA SER A 55 14.35 10.49 -4.30
C SER A 55 14.32 10.15 -2.80
N LEU A 56 13.31 9.41 -2.32
CA LEU A 56 13.29 8.96 -0.93
C LEU A 56 14.49 8.06 -0.64
N ASP A 57 15.04 8.10 0.57
CA ASP A 57 15.92 7.03 1.05
C ASP A 57 15.11 5.75 1.30
N ASP A 58 15.82 4.61 1.39
CA ASP A 58 15.19 3.30 1.49
C ASP A 58 14.36 3.14 2.78
N GLU A 59 14.83 3.65 3.91
CA GLU A 59 14.08 3.55 5.18
C GLU A 59 12.75 4.32 5.11
N ARG A 60 12.77 5.53 4.54
CA ARG A 60 11.55 6.31 4.33
C ARG A 60 10.62 5.65 3.32
N LEU A 61 11.16 5.08 2.24
CA LEU A 61 10.36 4.36 1.27
C LEU A 61 9.68 3.14 1.91
N ILE A 62 10.44 2.31 2.64
CA ILE A 62 9.91 1.17 3.40
C ILE A 62 8.79 1.62 4.34
N LYS A 63 8.98 2.72 5.09
CA LYS A 63 7.95 3.26 6.00
C LYS A 63 6.68 3.65 5.25
N LYS A 64 6.79 4.27 4.08
CA LYS A 64 5.64 4.65 3.25
C LYS A 64 4.94 3.42 2.67
N VAL A 65 5.72 2.45 2.18
CA VAL A 65 5.21 1.21 1.61
C VAL A 65 4.43 0.42 2.66
N ARG A 66 5.00 0.24 3.86
CA ARG A 66 4.30 -0.37 5.00
C ARG A 66 2.97 0.32 5.31
N GLY A 67 2.94 1.65 5.32
CA GLY A 67 1.71 2.40 5.61
C GLY A 67 0.56 2.07 4.65
N VAL A 68 0.84 1.97 3.36
CA VAL A 68 -0.16 1.57 2.36
C VAL A 68 -0.55 0.11 2.52
N MET A 69 0.43 -0.79 2.74
CA MET A 69 0.17 -2.21 2.99
C MET A 69 -0.70 -2.44 4.24
N SER A 70 -0.48 -1.67 5.31
CA SER A 70 -1.32 -1.73 6.51
C SER A 70 -2.76 -1.30 6.24
N ILE A 71 -2.99 -0.32 5.36
CA ILE A 71 -4.34 0.09 4.96
C ILE A 71 -5.02 -1.04 4.16
N GLU A 72 -4.31 -1.65 3.20
CA GLU A 72 -4.84 -2.76 2.40
C GLU A 72 -5.16 -4.00 3.27
N LEU A 73 -4.31 -4.27 4.27
CA LEU A 73 -4.53 -5.33 5.25
C LEU A 73 -5.81 -5.08 6.06
N LEU A 74 -6.01 -3.85 6.53
CA LEU A 74 -7.23 -3.49 7.23
C LEU A 74 -8.46 -3.68 6.33
N SER A 75 -8.41 -3.23 5.07
CA SER A 75 -9.50 -3.44 4.11
C SER A 75 -9.83 -4.93 3.94
N THR A 76 -8.81 -5.77 3.81
CA THR A 76 -8.97 -7.24 3.71
C THR A 76 -9.64 -7.82 4.96
N ILE A 77 -9.18 -7.41 6.15
CA ILE A 77 -9.79 -7.82 7.42
C ILE A 77 -11.26 -7.36 7.52
N PHE A 78 -11.57 -6.16 7.06
CA PHE A 78 -12.95 -5.64 7.05
C PHE A 78 -13.84 -6.39 6.07
N ASP A 79 -13.32 -6.84 4.93
CA ASP A 79 -14.06 -7.67 3.97
C ASP A 79 -14.46 -9.04 4.56
N ASP A 80 -13.68 -9.54 5.52
CA ASP A 80 -13.97 -10.81 6.23
C ASP A 80 -14.98 -10.66 7.38
N PHE A 81 -15.40 -9.43 7.73
CA PHE A 81 -16.32 -9.22 8.84
C PHE A 81 -17.76 -9.60 8.47
N THR A 82 -18.45 -10.24 9.41
CA THR A 82 -19.90 -10.43 9.29
C THR A 82 -20.64 -9.09 9.46
N PRO A 83 -21.88 -8.96 8.96
CA PRO A 83 -22.69 -7.76 9.17
C PRO A 83 -22.82 -7.35 10.65
N GLU A 84 -22.90 -8.33 11.57
CA GLU A 84 -22.96 -8.11 13.02
C GLU A 84 -21.64 -7.54 13.58
N GLN A 85 -20.50 -8.00 13.08
CA GLN A 85 -19.18 -7.51 13.47
C GLN A 85 -18.97 -6.06 12.99
N ILE A 86 -19.36 -5.75 11.74
CA ILE A 86 -19.33 -4.38 11.21
C ILE A 86 -20.21 -3.46 12.05
N LYS A 87 -21.43 -3.89 12.37
CA LYS A 87 -22.35 -3.11 13.23
C LYS A 87 -21.76 -2.83 14.61
N THR A 88 -21.10 -3.82 15.21
CA THR A 88 -20.44 -3.68 16.52
C THR A 88 -19.27 -2.70 16.44
N PHE A 89 -18.45 -2.80 15.39
CA PHE A 89 -17.34 -1.88 15.17
C PHE A 89 -17.82 -0.44 14.98
N ASN A 90 -18.80 -0.21 14.10
CA ASN A 90 -19.34 1.11 13.83
C ASN A 90 -19.94 1.75 15.09
N ALA A 91 -20.69 0.99 15.89
CA ALA A 91 -21.24 1.48 17.15
C ALA A 91 -20.16 1.97 18.14
N VAL A 92 -18.98 1.35 18.15
CA VAL A 92 -17.85 1.77 19.00
C VAL A 92 -17.12 2.98 18.43
N VAL A 93 -16.99 3.09 17.10
CA VAL A 93 -16.29 4.19 16.44
C VAL A 93 -17.13 5.46 16.38
N GLU A 94 -18.43 5.35 16.07
CA GLU A 94 -19.37 6.47 16.04
C GLU A 94 -19.68 7.03 17.44
N GLY A 95 -19.45 6.24 18.49
CA GLY A 95 -19.60 6.65 19.88
C GLY A 95 -18.43 7.46 20.46
N LYS A 96 -17.41 7.78 19.65
CA LYS A 96 -16.25 8.60 20.02
C LYS A 96 -16.24 9.91 19.24
#